data_AF-A0A8J3I2K9-F1
#
_entry.id   AF-A0A8J3I2K9-F1
#
_cell.length_a   1.000
_cell.length_b   1.000
_cell.length_c   1.000
_cell.angle_alpha   90.00
_cell.angle_beta   90.00
_cell.angle_gamma   90.00
#
_symmetry.space_group_name_H-M   'P 1'
#
loop_
_entity.id
_entity.type
_entity.pdbx_description
1 polymer ?
#
loop_
_entity_poly.entity_id
_entity_poly.type
_entity_poly.pdbx_seq_one_letter_code
_entity_poly.pdbx_strand_id
1 'polypeptide(L)'
;MEIIRVFYSYAHEDERLRRKLETHLGLLQQQGLIVGWHDRNISAGTEWAQEISDHLNTAQIILLLVSASFLASKYCYSREMMQALERHENGSARVIPIILRPVDWKDAPFGKLQVLPTGAIPITGRGWHNSDDHV
;
A
#
# COMPACT_ATOMS: atom_id res chain seq x y z
N MET A 1 11.79 -17.04 12.65
CA MET A 1 11.44 -16.33 11.40
C MET A 1 11.56 -14.85 11.67
N GLU A 2 12.08 -14.08 10.72
CA GLU A 2 12.07 -12.62 10.80
C GLU A 2 10.67 -12.10 10.45
N ILE A 3 10.16 -11.13 11.22
CA ILE A 3 8.85 -10.53 10.99
C ILE A 3 8.94 -9.58 9.79
N ILE A 4 8.06 -9.76 8.82
CA ILE A 4 8.00 -8.91 7.61
C ILE A 4 7.22 -7.63 7.93
N ARG A 5 7.87 -6.48 7.79
CA ARG A 5 7.24 -5.16 7.91
C ARG A 5 6.56 -4.78 6.60
N VAL A 6 5.28 -4.46 6.68
CA VAL A 6 4.42 -4.08 5.57
C VAL A 6 4.01 -2.62 5.74
N PHE A 7 4.39 -1.77 4.80
CA PHE A 7 4.00 -0.35 4.75
C PHE A 7 2.81 -0.17 3.82
N TYR A 8 1.73 0.45 4.31
CA TYR A 8 0.57 0.81 3.47
C TYR A 8 0.64 2.29 3.08
N SER A 9 0.78 2.55 1.79
CA SER A 9 0.67 3.88 1.20
C SER A 9 -0.69 4.03 0.57
N TYR A 10 -1.52 4.95 1.06
CA TYR A 10 -2.91 5.12 0.63
C TYR A 10 -3.39 6.55 0.86
N ALA A 11 -4.44 6.98 0.16
CA ALA A 11 -5.10 8.25 0.43
C ALA A 11 -6.10 8.10 1.58
N HIS A 12 -6.34 9.14 2.38
CA HIS A 12 -7.26 9.08 3.52
C HIS A 12 -8.69 8.65 3.09
N GLU A 13 -9.10 8.98 1.87
CA GLU A 13 -10.36 8.60 1.24
C GLU A 13 -10.49 7.09 0.97
N ASP A 14 -9.39 6.34 1.03
CA ASP A 14 -9.30 4.90 0.83
C ASP A 14 -9.18 4.11 2.14
N GLU A 15 -9.24 4.77 3.30
CA GLU A 15 -9.05 4.15 4.62
C GLU A 15 -9.95 2.92 4.86
N ARG A 16 -11.20 2.98 4.37
CA ARG A 16 -12.13 1.85 4.48
C ARG A 16 -11.64 0.62 3.71
N LEU A 17 -11.05 0.80 2.53
CA LEU A 17 -10.53 -0.30 1.71
C LEU A 17 -9.21 -0.84 2.30
N ARG A 18 -8.34 0.06 2.78
CA ARG A 18 -7.12 -0.33 3.51
C ARG A 18 -7.43 -1.19 4.73
N ARG A 19 -8.44 -0.82 5.53
CA ARG A 19 -8.90 -1.64 6.67
C ARG A 19 -9.35 -3.03 6.26
N LYS A 20 -10.14 -3.15 5.18
CA LYS A 20 -10.57 -4.46 4.66
C LYS A 20 -9.37 -5.33 4.27
N LEU A 21 -8.40 -4.75 3.57
CA LEU A 21 -7.16 -5.46 3.21
C LEU A 21 -6.42 -5.96 4.46
N GLU A 22 -6.28 -5.11 5.48
CA GLU A 22 -5.66 -5.51 6.74
C GLU A 22 -6.44 -6.62 7.45
N THR A 23 -7.78 -6.59 7.42
CA THR A 23 -8.60 -7.69 7.95
C THR A 23 -8.29 -9.02 7.25
N HIS A 24 -8.15 -9.03 5.92
CA HIS A 24 -7.75 -10.25 5.19
C HIS A 24 -6.33 -10.71 5.51
N LEU A 25 -5.44 -9.79 5.89
CA LEU A 25 -4.08 -10.11 6.33
C LEU A 25 -3.99 -10.47 7.83
N GLY A 26 -5.11 -10.44 8.56
CA GLY A 26 -5.17 -10.61 10.01
C GLY A 26 -4.60 -11.94 10.50
N LEU A 27 -4.78 -13.03 9.75
CA LEU A 27 -4.19 -14.33 10.11
C LEU A 27 -2.66 -14.28 10.12
N LEU A 28 -2.05 -13.61 9.14
CA LEU A 28 -0.59 -13.46 9.06
C LEU A 28 -0.06 -12.57 10.19
N GLN A 29 -0.81 -11.54 10.57
CA GLN A 29 -0.50 -10.70 11.73
C GLN A 29 -0.58 -11.51 13.03
N GLN A 30 -1.64 -12.31 13.21
CA GLN A 30 -1.84 -13.17 14.39
C GLN A 30 -0.76 -14.24 14.53
N GLN A 31 -0.27 -14.78 13.41
CA GLN A 31 0.85 -15.72 13.38
C GLN A 31 2.21 -15.05 13.61
N GLY A 32 2.25 -13.72 13.74
CA GLY A 32 3.48 -12.96 13.91
C GLY A 32 4.39 -12.96 12.67
N LEU A 33 3.84 -13.27 11.49
CA LEU A 33 4.61 -13.31 10.24
C LEU A 33 4.79 -11.93 9.63
N ILE A 34 3.80 -11.05 9.82
CA ILE A 34 3.84 -9.67 9.33
C ILE A 34 3.48 -8.68 10.42
N VAL A 35 3.99 -7.45 10.28
CA VAL A 35 3.54 -6.28 11.03
C VAL A 35 3.21 -5.16 10.06
N GLY A 36 2.00 -4.62 10.17
CA GLY A 36 1.50 -3.56 9.31
C GLY A 36 1.79 -2.17 9.89
N TRP A 37 2.09 -1.20 9.04
CA TRP A 37 2.22 0.21 9.43
C TRP A 37 1.61 1.15 8.39
N HIS A 38 0.97 2.21 8.85
CA HIS A 38 0.42 3.28 8.03
C HIS A 38 0.43 4.64 8.77
N ASP A 39 0.22 5.75 8.06
CA ASP A 39 0.34 7.11 8.62
C ASP A 39 -0.56 7.39 9.85
N ARG A 40 -1.73 6.75 9.98
CA ARG A 40 -2.57 6.85 11.21
C ARG A 40 -1.93 6.23 12.46
N ASN A 41 -0.80 5.53 12.36
CA ASN A 41 -0.03 5.02 13.51
C ASN A 41 0.85 6.10 14.15
N ILE A 42 0.99 7.27 13.52
CA ILE A 42 1.84 8.35 14.03
C ILE A 42 1.21 8.94 15.28
N SER A 43 1.99 8.96 16.37
CA SER A 43 1.55 9.51 17.65
C SER A 43 1.45 11.03 17.60
N ALA A 44 0.50 11.59 18.35
CA ALA A 44 0.37 13.04 18.45
C ALA A 44 1.66 13.66 19.03
N GLY A 45 2.17 14.68 18.35
CA GLY A 45 3.42 15.37 18.73
C GLY A 45 4.69 14.85 18.05
N THR A 46 4.61 13.79 17.25
CA THR A 46 5.76 13.31 16.47
C THR A 46 5.88 14.06 15.13
N GLU A 47 7.11 14.27 14.67
CA GLU A 47 7.37 14.83 13.35
C GLU A 47 6.92 13.83 12.26
N TRP A 48 5.85 14.19 11.57
CA TRP A 48 5.11 13.30 10.66
C TRP A 48 5.98 12.75 9.53
N ALA A 49 6.82 13.60 8.93
CA ALA A 49 7.66 13.21 7.80
C ALA A 49 8.76 12.22 8.20
N GLN A 50 9.30 12.34 9.40
CA GLN A 50 10.38 11.48 9.87
C GLN A 50 9.87 10.05 10.13
N GLU A 51 8.73 9.90 10.81
CA GLU A 51 8.11 8.60 11.06
C GLU A 51 7.74 7.86 9.78
N ILE A 52 7.15 8.56 8.80
CA ILE A 52 6.86 7.98 7.48
C ILE A 52 8.16 7.47 6.84
N SER A 53 9.21 8.29 6.84
CA SER A 53 10.50 7.93 6.26
C SER A 53 11.10 6.69 6.94
N ASP A 54 11.08 6.62 8.27
CA ASP A 54 11.67 5.53 9.03
C ASP A 54 10.94 4.20 8.80
N HIS A 55 9.62 4.24 8.82
CA HIS A 55 8.79 3.07 8.53
C HIS A 55 8.86 2.65 7.07
N LEU A 56 8.92 3.62 6.15
CA LEU A 56 9.16 3.32 4.75
C LEU A 56 10.49 2.57 4.63
N ASN A 57 11.60 3.12 5.10
CA ASN A 57 12.96 2.58 4.95
C ASN A 57 13.21 1.23 5.60
N THR A 58 12.39 0.84 6.58
CA THR A 58 12.50 -0.45 7.27
C THR A 58 11.53 -1.50 6.73
N ALA A 59 10.54 -1.12 5.92
CA ALA A 59 9.56 -2.04 5.37
C ALA A 59 10.14 -2.96 4.29
N GLN A 60 9.92 -4.27 4.39
CA GLN A 60 10.27 -5.22 3.34
C GLN A 60 9.22 -5.29 2.23
N ILE A 61 7.96 -4.98 2.55
CA ILE A 61 6.85 -4.92 1.60
C ILE A 61 6.22 -3.53 1.66
N ILE A 62 6.02 -2.90 0.52
CA ILE A 62 5.37 -1.59 0.39
C ILE A 62 4.16 -1.76 -0.52
N LEU A 63 2.97 -1.57 0.03
CA LEU A 63 1.71 -1.67 -0.71
C LEU A 63 1.26 -0.27 -1.12
N LEU A 64 1.21 0.00 -2.42
CA LEU A 64 0.64 1.24 -2.96
C LEU A 64 -0.83 0.99 -3.25
N LEU A 65 -1.73 1.58 -2.46
CA LEU A 65 -3.17 1.42 -2.62
C LEU A 65 -3.69 2.52 -3.56
N VAL A 66 -3.69 2.20 -4.85
CA VAL A 66 -3.84 3.16 -5.95
C VAL A 66 -5.31 3.48 -6.23
N SER A 67 -5.63 4.76 -6.19
CA SER A 67 -6.93 5.35 -6.56
C SER A 67 -6.69 6.73 -7.18
N ALA A 68 -7.73 7.37 -7.72
CA ALA A 68 -7.63 8.77 -8.16
C ALA A 68 -7.22 9.71 -7.02
N SER A 69 -7.73 9.49 -5.80
CA SER A 69 -7.33 10.24 -4.60
C SER A 69 -5.86 10.02 -4.25
N PHE A 70 -5.37 8.79 -4.39
CA PHE A 70 -3.96 8.47 -4.17
C PHE A 70 -3.05 9.22 -5.15
N LEU A 71 -3.35 9.19 -6.45
CA LEU A 71 -2.55 9.88 -7.47
C LEU A 71 -2.65 11.41 -7.39
N ALA A 72 -3.81 11.93 -7.00
CA ALA A 72 -4.02 13.36 -6.77
C ALA A 72 -3.39 13.85 -5.46
N SER A 73 -3.09 12.95 -4.53
CA SER A 73 -2.41 13.29 -3.29
C SER A 73 -0.97 13.72 -3.55
N LYS A 74 -0.41 14.52 -2.65
CA LYS A 74 0.99 14.96 -2.69
C LYS A 74 1.99 13.78 -2.72
N TYR A 75 1.54 12.56 -2.44
CA TYR A 75 2.38 11.36 -2.33
C TYR A 75 2.81 10.79 -3.69
N CYS A 76 2.04 10.97 -4.77
CA CYS A 76 2.33 10.32 -6.06
C CYS A 76 3.70 10.72 -6.67
N TYR A 77 4.15 11.93 -6.37
CA TYR A 77 5.44 12.47 -6.80
C TYR A 77 6.32 12.88 -5.62
N SER A 78 6.01 12.35 -4.42
CA SER A 78 6.76 12.70 -3.23
C SER A 78 8.10 11.96 -3.17
N ARG A 79 8.98 12.45 -2.29
CA ARG A 79 10.28 11.84 -2.03
C ARG A 79 10.13 10.39 -1.56
N GLU A 80 9.09 10.11 -0.78
CA GLU A 80 8.76 8.79 -0.26
C GLU A 80 8.41 7.79 -1.37
N MET A 81 7.64 8.18 -2.38
CA MET A 81 7.35 7.32 -3.52
C MET A 81 8.62 6.96 -4.29
N MET A 82 9.47 7.96 -4.57
CA MET A 82 10.74 7.72 -5.27
C MET A 82 11.67 6.81 -4.46
N GLN A 83 11.74 7.01 -3.15
CA GLN A 83 12.52 6.16 -2.23
C GLN A 83 11.97 4.73 -2.18
N ALA A 84 10.66 4.54 -2.17
CA ALA A 84 10.03 3.22 -2.24
C ALA A 84 10.45 2.48 -3.51
N LEU A 85 10.43 3.19 -4.65
CA LEU A 85 10.79 2.63 -5.96
C LEU A 85 12.28 2.34 -6.07
N GLU A 86 13.15 3.21 -5.57
CA GLU A 86 14.60 2.97 -5.50
C GLU A 86 14.91 1.71 -4.67
N ARG A 87 14.22 1.57 -3.52
CA ARG A 87 14.34 0.37 -2.68
C ARG A 87 13.78 -0.88 -3.34
N HIS A 88 12.80 -0.72 -4.23
CA HIS A 88 12.32 -1.82 -5.04
C HIS A 88 13.35 -2.26 -6.08
N GLU A 89 13.95 -1.29 -6.78
CA GLU A 89 14.94 -1.52 -7.83
C GLU A 89 16.21 -2.17 -7.29
N ASN A 90 16.67 -1.74 -6.10
CA ASN A 90 17.86 -2.30 -5.47
C ASN A 90 17.59 -3.60 -4.68
N GLY A 91 16.35 -4.07 -4.63
CA GLY A 91 15.96 -5.33 -3.98
C GLY A 91 15.85 -5.29 -2.45
N SER A 92 16.01 -4.12 -1.82
CA SER A 92 15.85 -3.96 -0.36
C SER A 92 14.40 -3.92 0.11
N ALA A 93 13.44 -3.71 -0.80
CA ALA A 93 12.01 -3.83 -0.55
C ALA A 93 11.26 -4.36 -1.79
N ARG A 94 10.04 -4.85 -1.58
CA ARG A 94 9.10 -5.16 -2.67
C ARG A 94 7.98 -4.14 -2.69
N VAL A 95 7.90 -3.34 -3.75
CA VAL A 95 6.74 -2.48 -4.01
C VAL A 95 5.69 -3.25 -4.79
N ILE A 96 4.44 -3.22 -4.31
CA ILE A 96 3.29 -3.89 -4.93
C ILE A 96 2.16 -2.85 -5.08
N PRO A 97 1.88 -2.38 -6.30
CA PRO A 97 0.71 -1.54 -6.53
C PRO A 97 -0.57 -2.37 -6.53
N ILE A 98 -1.59 -1.91 -5.81
CA ILE A 98 -2.92 -2.50 -5.71
C ILE A 98 -3.94 -1.45 -6.16
N ILE A 99 -4.57 -1.68 -7.31
CA ILE A 99 -5.59 -0.79 -7.87
C ILE A 99 -6.88 -0.94 -7.06
N LEU A 100 -7.17 0.04 -6.23
CA LEU A 100 -8.37 0.07 -5.40
C LEU A 100 -9.60 0.51 -6.20
N ARG A 101 -9.47 1.60 -6.96
CA ARG A 101 -10.55 2.25 -7.72
C ARG A 101 -10.09 2.52 -9.16
N PRO A 102 -11.01 2.68 -10.13
CA PRO A 102 -10.65 3.05 -11.49
C PRO A 102 -9.79 4.32 -11.51
N VAL A 103 -8.64 4.25 -12.17
CA VAL A 103 -7.68 5.36 -12.28
C VAL A 103 -6.69 5.08 -13.41
N ASP A 104 -6.24 6.12 -14.10
CA ASP A 104 -5.17 6.04 -15.09
C ASP A 104 -3.81 6.11 -14.38
N TRP A 105 -3.19 4.95 -14.20
CA TRP A 105 -1.93 4.80 -13.46
C TRP A 105 -0.73 4.43 -14.34
N LYS A 106 -0.93 4.17 -15.63
CA LYS A 106 0.11 3.64 -16.53
C LYS A 106 1.32 4.56 -16.66
N ASP A 107 1.10 5.87 -16.60
CA ASP A 107 2.14 6.88 -16.68
C ASP A 107 2.71 7.27 -15.30
N ALA A 108 2.22 6.65 -14.22
CA ALA A 108 2.76 6.88 -12.88
C ALA A 108 4.17 6.29 -12.75
N PRO A 109 5.02 6.77 -11.82
CA PRO A 109 6.38 6.26 -11.63
C PRO A 109 6.47 4.75 -11.38
N PHE A 110 5.44 4.15 -10.79
CA PHE A 110 5.32 2.71 -10.55
C PHE A 110 4.68 1.93 -11.71
N GLY A 111 4.32 2.57 -12.82
CA GLY A 111 3.55 1.98 -13.93
C GLY A 111 4.26 0.83 -14.65
N LYS A 112 5.58 0.71 -14.50
CA LYS A 112 6.38 -0.44 -14.97
C LYS A 112 6.24 -1.69 -14.11
N LEU A 113 5.68 -1.58 -12.91
CA LEU A 113 5.49 -2.70 -11.99
C LEU A 113 4.21 -3.45 -12.31
N GLN A 114 4.24 -4.76 -12.11
CA GLN A 114 3.02 -5.57 -12.19
C GLN A 114 2.08 -5.15 -11.07
N VAL A 115 0.86 -4.76 -11.45
CA VAL A 115 -0.17 -4.35 -10.50
C VAL A 115 -1.09 -5.51 -10.13
N LEU A 116 -1.64 -5.44 -8.93
CA LEU A 116 -2.77 -6.23 -8.49
C LEU A 116 -4.04 -5.37 -8.55
N PRO A 117 -5.22 -5.98 -8.71
CA PRO A 117 -5.45 -7.37 -9.10
C PRO A 117 -4.98 -7.68 -10.53
N THR A 118 -4.83 -8.97 -10.86
CA THR A 118 -4.50 -9.43 -12.22
C THR A 118 -5.44 -8.81 -13.25
N GLY A 119 -4.90 -8.24 -14.32
CA GLY A 119 -5.67 -7.51 -15.33
C GLY A 119 -6.02 -6.06 -14.95
N ALA A 120 -5.51 -5.56 -13.82
CA ALA A 120 -5.73 -4.21 -13.31
C ALA A 120 -7.20 -3.83 -13.09
N ILE A 121 -8.07 -4.83 -12.89
CA ILE A 121 -9.48 -4.62 -12.56
C ILE A 121 -9.55 -4.14 -11.11
N PRO A 122 -10.00 -2.89 -10.85
CA PRO A 122 -10.01 -2.34 -9.50
C PRO A 122 -10.90 -3.18 -8.57
N ILE A 123 -10.54 -3.27 -7.28
CA ILE A 123 -11.34 -4.05 -6.31
C ILE A 123 -12.76 -3.50 -6.09
N THR A 124 -13.03 -2.25 -6.48
CA THR A 124 -14.37 -1.67 -6.51
C THR A 124 -15.07 -1.76 -7.87
N GLY A 125 -14.47 -2.40 -8.87
CA GLY A 125 -15.02 -2.56 -10.21
C GLY A 125 -16.09 -3.66 -10.28
N ARG A 126 -16.95 -3.62 -11.30
CA ARG A 126 -18.07 -4.60 -11.49
C ARG A 126 -17.65 -6.07 -11.56
N GLY A 127 -16.37 -6.36 -11.80
CA GLY A 127 -15.80 -7.71 -11.82
C GLY A 127 -15.62 -8.34 -10.43
N TRP A 128 -15.74 -7.56 -9.35
CA TRP A 128 -15.66 -8.03 -7.98
C TRP A 128 -17.08 -8.26 -7.43
N HIS A 129 -17.64 -9.44 -7.71
CA HIS A 129 -18.81 -9.91 -6.97
C HIS A 129 -18.37 -10.57 -5.67
N ASN A 130 -18.96 -10.08 -4.59
CA ASN A 130 -18.93 -10.50 -3.20
C ASN A 130 -17.75 -10.13 -2.29
N SER A 131 -18.17 -9.45 -1.22
CA SER A 131 -17.48 -9.33 0.05
C SER A 131 -17.75 -10.64 0.79
N ASP A 132 -16.70 -11.36 1.18
CA ASP A 132 -16.78 -12.48 2.13
C ASP A 132 -17.76 -13.62 1.77
N ASP A 133 -17.83 -14.03 0.50
CA ASP A 133 -18.49 -15.28 0.13
C ASP A 133 -17.59 -16.47 0.48
N HIS A 134 -17.58 -16.80 1.77
CA HIS A 134 -17.36 -18.17 2.20
C HIS A 134 -18.69 -18.92 2.06
N VAL A 135 -18.75 -19.78 1.05
CA VAL A 135 -19.72 -20.89 1.00
C VAL A 135 -19.45 -21.84 2.16
#